data_AF-A0A7W1DX84-F1
#
_entry.id   AF-A0A7W1DX84-F1
#
_cell.length_a   1.000
_cell.length_b   1.000
_cell.length_c   1.000
_cell.angle_alpha   90.00
_cell.angle_beta   90.00
_cell.angle_gamma   90.00
#
_symmetry.space_group_name_H-M   'P 1'
#
loop_
_entity.id
_entity.type
_entity.pdbx_description
1 polymer ?
#
loop_
_entity_poly.entity_id
_entity_poly.type
_entity_poly.pdbx_seq_one_letter_code
_entity_poly.pdbx_strand_id
1 'polypeptide(L)'
;AYHGFEKIVLVNGHGSNVPLVDTIARRTTLGTDSLCAAVHYPWLAMEAFNAIKETEVAAHADEFETSLYLHLAPERVQMEKATADDDVMGAYVSSDSTSPYARFNDYWSRWTDSGVHGDARAATAAKGEVIFEATVSRMLELVAEWRAWPIAERRDFHERPVQSRIRW
;
A
#
# COMPACT_ATOMS: atom_id res chain seq x y z
N ALA A 1 6.85 1.77 -21.97
CA ALA A 1 7.37 0.89 -23.04
C ALA A 1 7.07 1.44 -24.44
N TYR A 2 5.97 1.07 -25.12
CA TYR A 2 5.78 1.39 -26.56
C TYR A 2 5.84 2.90 -26.89
N HIS A 3 5.26 3.75 -26.05
CA HIS A 3 5.31 5.22 -26.21
C HIS A 3 6.57 5.89 -25.63
N GLY A 4 7.61 5.12 -25.29
CA GLY A 4 8.89 5.67 -24.80
C GLY A 4 8.97 5.97 -23.29
N PHE A 5 7.93 5.68 -22.49
CA PHE A 5 8.06 5.75 -21.03
C PHE A 5 9.08 4.71 -20.54
N GLU A 6 10.14 5.17 -19.88
CA GLU A 6 11.24 4.33 -19.38
C GLU A 6 11.06 3.92 -17.92
N LYS A 7 10.31 4.69 -17.14
CA LYS A 7 10.15 4.50 -15.69
C LYS A 7 8.70 4.72 -15.26
N ILE A 8 8.17 3.78 -14.49
CA ILE A 8 6.77 3.77 -14.05
C ILE A 8 6.73 3.53 -12.54
N VAL A 9 5.85 4.23 -11.82
CA VAL A 9 5.53 3.95 -10.41
C VAL A 9 4.03 3.66 -10.31
N LEU A 10 3.68 2.52 -9.74
CA LEU A 10 2.31 2.16 -9.40
C LEU A 10 2.04 2.57 -7.95
N VAL A 11 1.12 3.51 -7.75
CA VAL A 11 0.70 3.94 -6.39
C VAL A 11 -0.55 3.16 -5.99
N ASN A 12 -0.42 2.34 -4.95
CA ASN A 12 -1.48 1.47 -4.45
C ASN A 12 -2.01 1.97 -3.10
N GLY A 13 -3.33 2.02 -2.96
CA GLY A 13 -4.00 2.40 -1.71
C GLY A 13 -4.59 1.24 -0.91
N HIS A 14 -4.58 0.02 -1.43
CA HIS A 14 -5.32 -1.10 -0.81
C HIS A 14 -4.41 -2.29 -0.47
N GLY A 15 -4.47 -2.77 0.78
CA GLY A 15 -3.59 -3.82 1.29
C GLY A 15 -3.60 -5.12 0.48
N SER A 16 -4.78 -5.61 0.07
CA SER A 16 -4.89 -6.86 -0.70
C SER A 16 -4.27 -6.77 -2.10
N ASN A 17 -4.07 -5.56 -2.63
CA ASN A 17 -3.43 -5.37 -3.94
C ASN A 17 -1.91 -5.40 -3.86
N VAL A 18 -1.28 -5.27 -2.67
CA VAL A 18 0.18 -5.21 -2.51
C VAL A 18 0.92 -6.34 -3.26
N PRO A 19 0.65 -7.64 -3.02
CA PRO A 19 1.34 -8.71 -3.73
C PRO A 19 1.06 -8.71 -5.25
N LEU A 20 -0.10 -8.19 -5.67
CA LEU A 20 -0.48 -8.12 -7.08
C LEU A 20 0.30 -7.01 -7.79
N VAL A 21 0.35 -5.80 -7.21
CA VAL A 21 1.07 -4.67 -7.82
C VAL A 21 2.58 -4.91 -7.84
N ASP A 22 3.14 -5.59 -6.84
CA ASP A 22 4.54 -6.02 -6.85
C ASP A 22 4.83 -7.00 -7.99
N THR A 23 3.92 -7.97 -8.19
CA THR A 23 4.02 -8.92 -9.30
C THR A 23 3.93 -8.21 -10.65
N ILE A 24 3.01 -7.24 -10.80
CA ILE A 24 2.85 -6.44 -12.01
C ILE A 24 4.11 -5.62 -12.28
N ALA A 25 4.65 -4.93 -11.27
CA ALA A 25 5.84 -4.11 -11.40
C ALA A 25 7.07 -4.94 -11.81
N ARG A 26 7.25 -6.11 -11.18
CA ARG A 26 8.31 -7.06 -11.54
C ARG A 26 8.14 -7.59 -12.97
N ARG A 27 6.94 -8.03 -13.35
CA ARG A 27 6.68 -8.53 -14.70
C ARG A 27 6.88 -7.45 -15.77
N THR A 28 6.50 -6.21 -15.47
CA THR A 28 6.73 -5.07 -16.37
C THR A 28 8.23 -4.84 -16.58
N THR A 29 9.01 -4.86 -15.49
CA THR A 29 10.46 -4.69 -15.55
C THR A 29 11.16 -5.83 -16.29
N LEU A 30 10.73 -7.07 -16.11
CA LEU A 30 11.36 -8.24 -16.75
C LEU A 30 10.87 -8.49 -18.18
N GLY A 31 9.70 -7.98 -18.54
CA GLY A 31 9.05 -8.19 -19.83
C GLY A 31 9.17 -7.01 -20.80
N THR A 32 9.75 -5.89 -20.39
CA THR A 32 9.89 -4.68 -21.21
C THR A 32 11.23 -3.99 -20.94
N ASP A 33 11.55 -2.97 -21.73
CA ASP A 33 12.72 -2.11 -21.49
C ASP A 33 12.48 -1.02 -20.42
N SER A 34 11.26 -0.97 -19.85
CA SER A 34 10.89 -0.01 -18.82
C SER A 34 11.14 -0.58 -17.42
N LEU A 35 11.63 0.25 -16.50
CA LEU A 35 11.59 -0.06 -15.07
C LEU A 35 10.21 0.26 -14.51
N CYS A 36 9.71 -0.59 -13.61
CA CYS A 36 8.46 -0.36 -12.91
C CYS A 36 8.61 -0.70 -11.42
N ALA A 37 8.23 0.25 -10.58
CA ALA A 37 8.13 0.10 -9.13
C ALA A 37 6.65 0.14 -8.69
N ALA A 38 6.35 -0.46 -7.55
CA ALA A 38 5.07 -0.31 -6.86
C ALA A 38 5.31 0.23 -5.46
N VAL A 39 4.40 1.08 -4.99
CA VAL A 39 4.41 1.64 -3.64
C VAL A 39 3.02 1.56 -3.05
N HIS A 40 2.91 1.08 -1.81
CA HIS A 40 1.69 1.20 -1.03
C HIS A 40 1.75 2.49 -0.22
N TYR A 41 0.95 3.51 -0.59
CA TYR A 41 1.11 4.86 -0.04
C TYR A 41 1.04 4.92 1.50
N PRO A 42 0.23 4.11 2.23
CA PRO A 42 0.17 4.17 3.69
C PRO A 42 1.54 3.98 4.35
N TRP A 43 2.43 3.17 3.76
CA TRP A 43 3.79 2.97 4.29
C TRP A 43 4.62 4.27 4.34
N LEU A 44 4.30 5.26 3.51
CA LEU A 44 4.95 6.58 3.52
C LEU A 44 4.45 7.48 4.66
N ALA A 45 3.34 7.15 5.31
CA ALA A 45 2.78 7.94 6.41
C ALA A 45 2.80 7.23 7.76
N MET A 46 3.03 5.90 7.82
CA MET A 46 2.93 5.12 9.06
C MET A 46 3.79 5.67 10.21
N GLU A 47 5.00 6.16 9.94
CA GLU A 47 5.84 6.77 10.98
C GLU A 47 5.17 8.01 11.60
N ALA A 48 4.69 8.93 10.75
CA ALA A 48 4.03 10.15 11.19
C ALA A 48 2.70 9.85 11.89
N PHE A 49 1.92 8.89 11.37
CA PHE A 49 0.68 8.45 11.98
C PHE A 49 0.90 7.79 13.35
N ASN A 50 1.91 6.91 13.47
CA ASN A 50 2.22 6.24 14.74
C ASN A 50 2.58 7.21 15.87
N ALA A 51 3.04 8.42 15.55
CA ALA A 51 3.31 9.46 16.54
C ALA A 51 2.05 10.16 17.08
N ILE A 52 0.91 10.06 16.38
CA ILE A 52 -0.33 10.78 16.70
C ILE A 52 -1.56 9.88 16.87
N LYS A 53 -1.45 8.59 16.54
CA LYS A 53 -2.58 7.66 16.60
C LYS A 53 -3.03 7.43 18.04
N GLU A 54 -4.33 7.21 18.21
CA GLU A 54 -4.95 6.88 19.50
C GLU A 54 -5.40 5.41 19.54
N THR A 55 -5.55 4.76 18.38
CA THR A 55 -5.98 3.36 18.26
C THR A 55 -4.79 2.44 17.98
N GLU A 56 -4.89 1.19 18.40
CA GLU A 56 -3.80 0.22 18.23
C GLU A 56 -3.69 -0.26 16.79
N VAL A 57 -4.82 -0.66 16.22
CA VAL A 57 -4.94 -1.25 14.88
C VAL A 57 -5.02 -0.16 13.81
N ALA A 58 -4.21 -0.36 12.76
CA ALA A 58 -4.21 0.43 11.55
C ALA A 58 -4.45 -0.51 10.34
N ALA A 59 -5.70 -0.72 9.92
CA ALA A 59 -6.11 -1.65 8.88
C ALA A 59 -7.14 -1.05 7.90
N HIS A 60 -8.44 -1.00 8.22
CA HIS A 60 -9.47 -0.56 7.28
C HIS A 60 -10.61 0.24 7.91
N ALA A 61 -11.00 1.32 7.25
CA ALA A 61 -12.03 2.26 7.67
C ALA A 61 -11.84 2.70 9.13
N ASP A 62 -10.59 2.70 9.58
CA ASP A 62 -10.14 2.91 10.94
C ASP A 62 -9.79 4.39 11.17
N GLU A 63 -9.02 4.66 12.22
CA GLU A 63 -8.50 5.98 12.51
C GLU A 63 -7.68 6.56 11.34
N PHE A 64 -6.83 5.76 10.67
CA PHE A 64 -5.96 6.22 9.60
C PHE A 64 -6.75 6.63 8.35
N GLU A 65 -7.54 5.70 7.80
CA GLU A 65 -8.28 5.92 6.54
C GLU A 65 -9.36 6.98 6.73
N THR A 66 -10.08 6.95 7.86
CA THR A 66 -11.13 7.93 8.15
C THR A 66 -10.54 9.32 8.38
N SER A 67 -9.41 9.45 9.06
CA SER A 67 -8.75 10.75 9.26
C SER A 67 -8.32 11.35 7.92
N LEU A 68 -7.68 10.57 7.06
CA LEU A 68 -7.27 11.02 5.73
C LEU A 68 -8.49 11.45 4.89
N TYR A 69 -9.58 10.69 4.93
CA TYR A 69 -10.79 11.03 4.19
C TYR A 69 -11.46 12.30 4.74
N LEU A 70 -11.49 12.49 6.07
CA LEU A 70 -11.97 13.72 6.70
C LEU A 70 -11.17 14.96 6.28
N HIS A 71 -9.86 14.83 6.09
CA HIS A 71 -9.03 15.94 5.61
C HIS A 71 -9.33 16.28 4.14
N LEU A 72 -9.50 15.27 3.29
CA LEU A 72 -9.66 15.45 1.85
C LEU A 72 -11.08 15.86 1.43
N ALA A 73 -12.09 15.29 2.06
CA ALA A 73 -13.49 15.46 1.70
C ALA A 73 -14.40 15.17 2.93
N PRO A 74 -14.38 16.05 3.94
CA PRO A 74 -15.11 15.83 5.20
C PRO A 74 -16.61 15.62 4.99
N GLU A 75 -17.20 16.23 3.96
CA GLU A 75 -18.61 16.09 3.62
C GLU A 75 -19.02 14.66 3.18
N ARG A 76 -18.04 13.80 2.89
CA ARG A 76 -18.26 12.40 2.49
C ARG A 76 -18.11 11.41 3.64
N VAL A 77 -17.77 11.89 4.83
CA VAL A 77 -17.59 11.06 6.02
C VAL A 77 -18.72 11.33 7.02
N GLN A 78 -19.50 10.29 7.30
CA GLN A 78 -20.60 10.32 8.28
C GLN A 78 -20.06 9.91 9.66
N MET A 79 -19.37 10.83 10.35
CA MET A 79 -18.73 10.54 11.63
C MET A 79 -19.71 10.11 12.73
N GLU A 80 -20.98 10.47 12.63
CA GLU A 80 -22.03 9.98 13.53
C GLU A 80 -22.28 8.46 13.42
N LYS A 81 -21.77 7.83 12.35
CA LYS A 81 -21.79 6.37 12.12
C LYS A 81 -20.44 5.70 12.38
N ALA A 82 -19.42 6.46 12.77
CA ALA A 82 -18.10 5.91 13.06
C ALA A 82 -18.19 4.91 14.21
N THR A 83 -17.60 3.73 14.02
CA THR A 83 -17.59 2.64 15.00
C THR A 83 -16.20 2.04 15.12
N ALA A 84 -16.01 1.27 16.19
CA ALA A 84 -14.96 0.27 16.26
C ALA A 84 -15.54 -1.09 15.91
N ASP A 85 -14.75 -1.89 15.21
CA ASP A 85 -14.99 -3.30 14.93
C ASP A 85 -13.64 -3.89 14.53
N ASP A 86 -13.38 -5.14 14.87
CA ASP A 86 -12.02 -5.67 14.77
C ASP A 86 -12.01 -7.14 14.41
N ASP A 87 -10.86 -7.60 13.94
CA ASP A 87 -10.65 -8.98 13.54
C ASP A 87 -9.83 -9.76 14.57
N VAL A 88 -9.36 -10.96 14.20
CA VAL A 88 -8.52 -11.78 15.08
C VAL A 88 -7.06 -11.70 14.67
N MET A 89 -6.23 -11.26 15.61
CA MET A 89 -4.79 -11.28 15.51
C MET A 89 -4.15 -12.28 16.46
N GLY A 90 -3.28 -13.14 15.92
CA GLY A 90 -2.43 -14.04 16.68
C GLY A 90 -0.96 -13.63 16.62
N ALA A 91 -0.08 -14.40 17.27
CA ALA A 91 1.35 -14.10 17.31
C ALA A 91 2.04 -14.10 15.93
N TYR A 92 1.51 -14.85 14.96
CA TYR A 92 2.13 -15.05 13.64
C TYR A 92 1.19 -14.80 12.45
N VAL A 93 -0.11 -14.66 12.70
CA VAL A 93 -1.15 -14.60 11.67
C VAL A 93 -2.22 -13.60 12.06
N SER A 94 -2.86 -13.00 11.08
CA SER A 94 -3.99 -12.07 11.21
C SER A 94 -5.01 -12.40 10.12
N SER A 95 -6.31 -12.29 10.37
CA SER A 95 -7.34 -12.61 9.37
C SER A 95 -7.32 -11.71 8.12
N ASP A 96 -6.70 -10.53 8.20
CA ASP A 96 -6.62 -9.56 7.10
C ASP A 96 -5.18 -9.23 6.63
N SER A 97 -4.26 -10.21 6.65
CA SER A 97 -2.87 -10.04 6.18
C SER A 97 -2.06 -8.86 6.77
N THR A 98 -2.44 -8.34 7.94
CA THR A 98 -1.71 -7.27 8.65
C THR A 98 -0.45 -7.80 9.35
N SER A 99 -0.34 -9.11 9.58
CA SER A 99 0.86 -9.74 10.16
C SER A 99 2.09 -9.63 9.23
N PRO A 100 3.28 -9.32 9.78
CA PRO A 100 4.53 -9.35 9.02
C PRO A 100 5.09 -10.77 8.79
N TYR A 101 4.54 -11.80 9.45
CA TYR A 101 5.13 -13.15 9.44
C TYR A 101 4.45 -14.09 8.44
N ALA A 102 3.15 -14.33 8.58
CA ALA A 102 2.35 -15.14 7.66
C ALA A 102 1.09 -14.38 7.23
N ARG A 103 0.90 -14.30 5.91
CA ARG A 103 -0.18 -13.54 5.28
C ARG A 103 -1.21 -14.47 4.65
N PHE A 104 -2.47 -14.22 4.96
CA PHE A 104 -3.65 -14.79 4.32
C PHE A 104 -4.81 -13.82 4.49
N ASN A 105 -5.81 -13.89 3.61
CA ASN A 105 -7.00 -13.06 3.69
C ASN A 105 -8.20 -13.99 3.86
N ASP A 106 -8.95 -13.81 4.94
CA ASP A 106 -10.20 -14.53 5.16
C ASP A 106 -11.41 -13.69 4.69
N TYR A 107 -12.59 -14.29 4.73
CA TYR A 107 -13.84 -13.58 4.55
C TYR A 107 -14.09 -12.65 5.72
N TRP A 108 -14.16 -11.35 5.43
CA TRP A 108 -14.42 -10.28 6.39
C TRP A 108 -15.68 -10.51 7.23
N SER A 109 -16.75 -10.99 6.60
CA SER A 109 -18.02 -11.27 7.25
C SER A 109 -17.98 -12.40 8.29
N ARG A 110 -16.81 -13.01 8.54
CA ARG A 110 -16.61 -13.92 9.69
C ARG A 110 -16.22 -13.19 10.96
N TRP A 111 -15.68 -11.98 10.83
CA TRP A 111 -15.00 -11.26 11.91
C TRP A 111 -15.66 -9.92 12.21
N THR A 112 -16.08 -9.18 11.18
CA THR A 112 -16.62 -7.83 11.32
C THR A 112 -18.04 -7.75 10.77
N ASP A 113 -18.94 -7.11 11.53
CA ASP A 113 -20.33 -6.86 11.12
C ASP A 113 -20.46 -5.52 10.40
N SER A 114 -19.65 -4.54 10.81
CA SER A 114 -19.66 -3.18 10.24
C SER A 114 -18.78 -3.03 9.00
N GLY A 115 -17.84 -3.96 8.79
CA GLY A 115 -16.79 -3.85 7.79
C GLY A 115 -15.64 -2.91 8.18
N VAL A 116 -15.59 -2.43 9.42
CA VAL A 116 -14.42 -1.74 9.99
C VAL A 116 -13.43 -2.79 10.52
N HIS A 117 -12.13 -2.53 10.39
CA HIS A 117 -11.07 -3.26 11.06
C HIS A 117 -10.17 -2.22 11.75
N GLY A 118 -10.43 -1.99 13.04
CA GLY A 118 -9.86 -0.92 13.85
C GLY A 118 -10.94 -0.05 14.50
N ASP A 119 -10.63 1.23 14.74
CA ASP A 119 -11.58 2.15 15.37
C ASP A 119 -11.57 3.52 14.69
N ALA A 120 -12.67 3.84 14.00
CA ALA A 120 -12.84 5.09 13.28
C ALA A 120 -13.15 6.28 14.20
N ARG A 121 -13.56 6.05 15.45
CA ARG A 121 -14.12 7.10 16.32
C ARG A 121 -13.08 8.14 16.74
N ALA A 122 -11.81 7.75 16.77
CA ALA A 122 -10.69 8.65 17.08
C ALA A 122 -10.21 9.48 15.87
N ALA A 123 -10.80 9.28 14.70
CA ALA A 123 -10.39 9.95 13.48
C ALA A 123 -10.70 11.45 13.50
N THR A 124 -9.77 12.25 12.98
CA THR A 124 -9.96 13.71 12.84
C THR A 124 -9.32 14.23 11.56
N ALA A 125 -9.85 15.34 11.03
CA ALA A 125 -9.25 16.00 9.87
C ALA A 125 -7.81 16.49 10.12
N ALA A 126 -7.47 16.89 11.35
CA ALA A 126 -6.12 17.32 11.70
C ALA A 126 -5.11 16.16 11.63
N LYS A 127 -5.49 14.95 12.07
CA LYS A 127 -4.67 13.75 11.86
C LYS A 127 -4.54 13.42 10.38
N GLY A 128 -5.61 13.62 9.60
CA GLY A 128 -5.61 13.45 8.16
C GLY A 128 -4.63 14.36 7.43
N GLU A 129 -4.50 15.61 7.87
CA GLU A 129 -3.50 16.55 7.35
C GLU A 129 -2.08 16.03 7.58
N VAL A 130 -1.77 15.54 8.79
CA VAL A 130 -0.46 14.94 9.09
C VAL A 130 -0.16 13.73 8.18
N ILE A 131 -1.15 12.85 7.98
CA ILE A 131 -1.03 11.69 7.07
C ILE A 131 -0.80 12.15 5.63
N PHE A 132 -1.57 13.14 5.18
CA PHE A 132 -1.50 13.67 3.82
C PHE A 132 -0.14 14.29 3.53
N GLU A 133 0.32 15.22 4.37
CA GLU A 133 1.60 15.90 4.21
C GLU A 133 2.79 14.93 4.26
N ALA A 134 2.75 13.97 5.18
CA ALA A 134 3.75 12.90 5.26
C ALA A 134 3.78 12.04 3.98
N THR A 135 2.62 11.66 3.47
CA THR A 135 2.50 10.84 2.25
C THR A 135 3.02 11.61 1.04
N VAL A 136 2.54 12.85 0.82
CA VAL A 136 2.89 13.67 -0.34
C VAL A 136 4.38 14.00 -0.35
N SER A 137 4.93 14.42 0.79
CA SER A 137 6.35 14.78 0.90
C SER A 137 7.25 13.60 0.54
N ARG A 138 7.04 12.44 1.16
CA ARG A 138 7.84 11.23 0.87
C ARG A 138 7.57 10.66 -0.53
N MET A 139 6.37 10.82 -1.08
CA MET A 139 6.06 10.42 -2.46
C MET A 139 6.85 11.28 -3.46
N LEU A 140 6.97 12.59 -3.22
CA LEU A 140 7.77 13.49 -4.06
C LEU A 140 9.25 13.10 -4.03
N GLU A 141 9.78 12.77 -2.85
CA GLU A 141 11.15 12.24 -2.70
C GLU A 141 11.34 10.93 -3.49
N LEU A 142 10.42 9.98 -3.34
CA LEU A 142 10.44 8.71 -4.08
C LEU A 142 10.41 8.93 -5.59
N VAL A 143 9.51 9.80 -6.08
CA VAL A 143 9.41 10.09 -7.52
C VAL A 143 10.67 10.78 -8.03
N ALA A 144 11.28 11.67 -7.25
CA ALA A 144 12.54 12.32 -7.60
C ALA A 144 13.69 11.30 -7.68
N GLU A 145 13.82 10.41 -6.68
CA GLU A 145 14.79 9.33 -6.66
C GLU A 145 14.58 8.38 -7.85
N TRP A 146 13.34 7.93 -8.07
CA TRP A 146 13.00 7.04 -9.17
C TRP A 146 13.32 7.68 -10.52
N ARG A 147 12.99 8.96 -10.69
CA ARG A 147 13.34 9.73 -11.89
C ARG A 147 14.85 9.81 -12.10
N ALA A 148 15.66 9.89 -11.04
CA ALA A 148 17.12 9.90 -11.12
C ALA A 148 17.73 8.49 -11.27
N TRP A 149 17.00 7.43 -10.93
CA TRP A 149 17.51 6.05 -10.90
C TRP A 149 18.15 5.60 -12.23
N PRO A 150 19.39 5.09 -12.26
CA PRO A 150 20.02 4.73 -13.53
C PRO A 150 19.34 3.52 -14.19
N ILE A 151 19.20 3.56 -15.51
CA ILE A 151 18.84 2.39 -16.32
C ILE A 151 20.14 1.85 -16.90
N ALA A 152 20.72 0.85 -16.23
CA ALA A 152 21.93 0.20 -16.70
C ALA A 152 21.64 -0.76 -17.86
N GLU A 153 22.62 -0.94 -18.75
CA GLU A 153 22.51 -1.94 -19.82
C GLU A 153 22.44 -3.35 -19.23
N ARG A 154 21.45 -4.12 -19.68
CA ARG A 154 21.27 -5.51 -19.27
C ARG A 154 22.40 -6.37 -19.84
N ARG A 155 23.10 -7.08 -18.96
CA ARG A 155 24.14 -8.05 -19.34
C ARG A 155 23.56 -9.45 -19.37
N ASP A 156 23.81 -10.17 -20.47
CA ASP A 156 23.52 -11.59 -20.56
C ASP A 156 24.75 -12.40 -20.10
N PHE A 157 24.60 -13.12 -19.00
CA PHE A 157 25.64 -13.98 -18.44
C PHE A 157 25.46 -15.46 -18.81
N HIS A 158 24.51 -15.80 -19.68
CA HIS A 158 24.35 -17.18 -20.12
C HIS A 158 25.53 -17.61 -21.01
N GLU A 159 26.22 -18.68 -20.65
CA GLU A 159 27.25 -19.30 -21.50
C GLU A 159 26.67 -20.10 -22.68
N ARG A 160 25.36 -20.40 -22.62
CA ARG A 160 24.63 -21.20 -23.62
C ARG A 160 23.28 -20.53 -23.89
N PRO A 161 22.67 -20.71 -25.08
CA PRO A 161 21.38 -20.10 -25.38
C PRO A 161 20.31 -20.44 -24.34
N VAL A 162 19.50 -19.45 -23.97
CA VAL A 162 18.37 -19.63 -23.05
C VAL A 162 17.44 -20.71 -23.59
N GLN A 163 17.03 -21.66 -22.75
CA GLN A 163 16.10 -22.73 -23.11
C GLN A 163 14.66 -22.20 -23.23
N SER A 164 14.41 -21.40 -24.28
CA SER A 164 13.16 -20.67 -24.53
C SER A 164 11.88 -21.53 -24.62
N ARG A 165 12.03 -22.85 -24.72
CA ARG A 165 10.92 -23.82 -24.68
C ARG A 165 10.33 -24.06 -23.29
N ILE A 166 11.05 -23.72 -22.21
CA ILE A 166 10.56 -23.87 -20.84
C ILE A 166 9.72 -22.62 -20.50
N ARG A 167 8.41 -22.81 -20.34
CA ARG A 167 7.48 -21.77 -19.87
C ARG A 167 7.03 -22.15 -18.47
N TRP A 168 7.17 -21.22 -17.53
CA TRP A 168 6.68 -21.32 -16.15
C TRP A 168 5.39 -20.53 -16.00
#